data_AF-A0AA39UHS5-F1
#
_entry.id   AF-A0AA39UHS5-F1
#
_cell.length_a   1.000
_cell.length_b   1.000
_cell.length_c   1.000
_cell.angle_alpha   90.00
_cell.angle_beta   90.00
_cell.angle_gamma   90.00
#
_symmetry.space_group_name_H-M   'P 1'
#
loop_
_entity.id
_entity.type
_entity.pdbx_description
1 polymer ?
#
loop_
_entity_poly.entity_id
_entity_poly.type
_entity_poly.pdbx_seq_one_letter_code
_entity_poly.pdbx_strand_id
1 'polypeptide(L)'
;PSFWGHQPSPLLQHIPSTPTPTLAMALPTPVLSTAVLSNGLPQPPSVIEIKNTHASKQRPGHIPRPCNAFILFRIEFIRQNSVPQSVEKNNRNLSRIAGHVWRGMAEFQRHPWKALAEEEKIRHARRWPDYKFQP
;
A
#
# COMPACT_ATOMS: atom_id res chain seq x y z
N PRO A 1 -10.91 63.16 26.52
CA PRO A 1 -9.68 63.33 25.72
C PRO A 1 -9.50 62.15 24.76
N SER A 2 -10.20 62.26 23.64
CA SER A 2 -9.98 61.49 22.40
C SER A 2 -8.62 61.88 21.80
N PHE A 3 -7.98 60.98 21.06
CA PHE A 3 -7.11 61.25 19.88
C PHE A 3 -6.11 60.09 19.70
N TRP A 4 -6.46 59.11 18.88
CA TRP A 4 -5.49 58.40 18.03
C TRP A 4 -6.22 58.02 16.74
N GLY A 5 -6.07 58.89 15.74
CA GLY A 5 -6.52 58.63 14.38
C GLY A 5 -5.46 57.83 13.64
N HIS A 6 -5.90 56.76 12.98
CA HIS A 6 -5.17 56.15 11.88
C HIS A 6 -6.19 55.69 10.82
N GLN A 7 -6.12 56.33 9.66
CA GLN A 7 -6.63 55.84 8.37
C GLN A 7 -5.36 55.63 7.50
N PRO A 8 -5.31 54.61 6.63
CA PRO A 8 -5.74 54.91 5.26
C PRO A 8 -6.35 53.74 4.44
N SER A 9 -7.27 54.13 3.56
CA SER A 9 -7.57 53.69 2.18
C SER A 9 -7.16 52.30 1.65
N PRO A 10 -8.07 51.62 0.93
CA PRO A 10 -7.72 50.81 -0.22
C PRO A 10 -8.20 51.47 -1.53
N LEU A 11 -7.25 51.89 -2.38
CA LEU A 11 -7.50 52.16 -3.80
C LEU A 11 -6.61 51.24 -4.64
N LEU A 12 -7.22 50.30 -5.37
CA LEU A 12 -6.70 49.73 -6.63
C LEU A 12 -7.87 48.99 -7.30
N GLN A 13 -8.67 49.71 -8.09
CA GLN A 13 -8.55 49.95 -9.54
C GLN A 13 -9.04 48.77 -10.40
N HIS A 14 -10.08 49.12 -11.15
CA HIS A 14 -10.78 48.46 -12.24
C HIS A 14 -9.98 47.49 -13.12
N ILE A 15 -10.59 46.32 -13.28
CA ILE A 15 -10.59 45.45 -14.46
C ILE A 15 -11.01 46.21 -15.74
N PRO A 16 -10.37 45.93 -16.88
CA PRO A 16 -11.14 45.71 -18.09
C PRO A 16 -10.77 44.45 -18.89
N SER A 17 -11.80 43.99 -19.60
CA SER A 17 -12.05 42.76 -20.34
C SER A 17 -11.20 42.51 -21.60
N THR A 18 -10.93 41.22 -21.89
CA THR A 18 -11.00 40.43 -23.17
C THR A 18 -10.72 41.08 -24.55
N PRO A 19 -10.35 40.37 -25.65
CA PRO A 19 -10.60 38.95 -25.93
C PRO A 19 -9.48 38.16 -26.65
N THR A 20 -9.74 36.85 -26.74
CA THR A 20 -9.12 35.82 -27.61
C THR A 20 -8.99 36.22 -29.09
N PRO A 21 -8.06 35.61 -29.84
CA PRO A 21 -8.49 34.52 -30.72
C PRO A 21 -7.51 33.34 -30.85
N THR A 22 -8.10 32.14 -30.76
CA THR A 22 -7.96 30.99 -31.67
C THR A 22 -6.64 30.81 -32.43
N LEU A 23 -5.88 29.78 -32.05
CA LEU A 23 -5.26 28.90 -33.04
C LEU A 23 -5.30 27.45 -32.54
N ALA A 24 -6.14 26.67 -33.21
CA ALA A 24 -6.25 25.24 -33.04
C ALA A 24 -4.92 24.57 -33.42
N MET A 25 -4.32 23.85 -32.47
CA MET A 25 -3.39 22.76 -32.78
C MET A 25 -3.80 21.54 -31.97
N ALA A 26 -4.28 20.57 -32.74
CA ALA A 26 -4.33 19.13 -32.49
C ALA A 26 -4.09 18.65 -31.05
N LEU A 27 -5.07 17.94 -30.52
CA LEU A 27 -4.93 17.03 -29.39
C LEU A 27 -3.90 15.95 -29.73
N PRO A 28 -2.78 15.82 -29.01
CA PRO A 28 -2.35 14.51 -28.55
C PRO A 28 -3.16 14.20 -27.31
N THR A 29 -3.90 13.10 -27.35
CA THR A 29 -4.48 12.45 -26.18
C THR A 29 -3.53 12.55 -24.99
N PRO A 30 -3.95 13.10 -23.83
CA PRO A 30 -3.25 12.80 -22.60
C PRO A 30 -3.56 11.34 -22.31
N VAL A 31 -2.65 10.44 -22.73
CA VAL A 31 -2.44 9.23 -21.95
C VAL A 31 -2.33 9.71 -20.51
N LEU A 32 -3.14 9.13 -19.61
CA LEU A 32 -3.02 9.38 -18.18
C LEU A 32 -1.64 8.88 -17.72
N SER A 33 -0.61 9.67 -18.03
CA SER A 33 0.66 9.67 -17.32
C SER A 33 0.44 10.45 -16.04
N THR A 34 -0.40 9.88 -15.17
CA THR A 34 -0.23 10.06 -13.73
C THR A 34 1.06 9.36 -13.34
N ALA A 35 2.19 9.93 -13.74
CA ALA A 35 3.44 9.80 -13.03
C ALA A 35 3.25 10.53 -11.70
N VAL A 36 2.50 9.91 -10.80
CA VAL A 36 2.50 10.31 -9.39
C VAL A 36 3.86 9.90 -8.84
N LEU A 37 4.61 10.90 -8.39
CA LEU A 37 5.81 10.77 -7.59
C LEU A 37 5.55 9.80 -6.42
N SER A 38 5.86 8.52 -6.63
CA SER A 38 5.65 7.48 -5.61
C SER A 38 6.83 7.45 -4.65
N ASN A 39 6.93 8.51 -3.85
CA ASN A 39 7.72 8.47 -2.62
C ASN A 39 7.07 7.44 -1.66
N GLY A 40 7.69 6.27 -1.54
CA GLY A 40 7.82 5.55 -0.25
C GLY A 40 6.62 4.81 0.35
N LEU A 41 5.50 4.59 -0.35
CA LEU A 41 4.44 3.70 0.15
C LEU A 41 4.63 2.28 -0.39
N PRO A 42 4.80 1.25 0.47
CA PRO A 42 4.80 -0.14 0.03
C PRO A 42 3.39 -0.50 -0.43
N GLN A 43 3.13 -0.32 -1.72
CA GLN A 43 1.99 -0.91 -2.39
C GLN A 43 2.16 -2.43 -2.31
N PRO A 44 1.19 -3.19 -1.79
CA PRO A 44 1.26 -4.64 -1.88
C PRO A 44 1.27 -5.03 -3.35
N PRO A 45 2.22 -5.87 -3.80
CA PRO A 45 2.22 -6.33 -5.17
C PRO A 45 0.91 -7.08 -5.45
N SER A 46 0.30 -6.78 -6.60
CA SER A 46 -1.00 -7.32 -7.03
C SER A 46 -1.05 -8.84 -7.12
N VAL A 47 0.10 -9.53 -7.04
CA VAL A 47 0.22 -10.99 -6.94
C VAL A 47 1.35 -11.32 -5.98
N ILE A 48 1.03 -11.62 -4.72
CA ILE A 48 2.00 -12.23 -3.80
C ILE A 48 2.05 -13.71 -4.14
N GLU A 49 3.12 -14.14 -4.81
CA GLU A 49 3.37 -15.56 -5.04
C GLU A 49 3.81 -16.21 -3.70
N ILE A 50 2.88 -16.89 -3.04
CA ILE A 50 3.14 -17.56 -1.75
C ILE A 50 3.93 -18.85 -2.02
N LYS A 51 5.25 -18.75 -1.98
CA LYS A 51 6.15 -19.92 -2.03
C LYS A 51 6.14 -20.59 -0.65
N ASN A 52 5.50 -21.75 -0.52
CA ASN A 52 5.49 -22.48 0.76
C ASN A 52 6.83 -23.19 0.98
N THR A 53 7.82 -22.46 1.52
CA THR A 53 9.17 -22.99 1.81
C THR A 53 9.19 -24.10 2.86
N HIS A 54 8.10 -24.25 3.63
CA HIS A 54 7.96 -25.30 4.64
C HIS A 54 7.12 -26.50 4.15
N ALA A 55 6.63 -26.50 2.91
CA ALA A 55 5.85 -27.60 2.36
C ALA A 55 6.61 -28.94 2.41
N SER A 56 7.94 -28.90 2.24
CA SER A 56 8.79 -30.09 2.22
C SER A 56 8.86 -30.85 3.55
N LYS A 57 8.48 -30.25 4.68
CA LYS A 57 8.47 -30.89 6.00
C LYS A 57 7.08 -31.41 6.42
N GLN A 58 6.06 -31.18 5.61
CA GLN A 58 4.69 -31.57 5.94
C GLN A 58 4.43 -33.00 5.45
N ARG A 59 3.51 -33.70 6.14
CA ARG A 59 3.08 -35.03 5.72
C ARG A 59 2.47 -34.97 4.30
N PRO A 60 2.63 -36.02 3.48
CA PRO A 60 1.93 -36.12 2.21
C PRO A 60 0.42 -35.91 2.40
N GLY A 61 -0.19 -35.04 1.58
CA GLY A 61 -1.61 -34.69 1.69
C GLY A 61 -1.95 -33.58 2.70
N HIS A 62 -0.97 -32.98 3.39
CA HIS A 62 -1.23 -31.84 4.25
C HIS A 62 -1.62 -30.60 3.44
N ILE A 63 -2.81 -30.07 3.72
CA ILE A 63 -3.28 -28.79 3.16
C ILE A 63 -2.82 -27.65 4.08
N PRO A 64 -1.97 -26.72 3.60
CA PRO A 64 -1.49 -25.61 4.41
C PRO A 64 -2.64 -24.64 4.74
N ARG A 65 -2.51 -23.92 5.84
CA ARG A 65 -3.52 -22.92 6.25
C ARG A 65 -3.55 -21.76 5.23
N PRO A 66 -4.72 -21.16 4.96
CA PRO A 66 -4.77 -19.91 4.21
C PRO A 66 -3.97 -18.82 4.92
N CYS A 67 -3.22 -18.02 4.16
CA CYS A 67 -2.40 -16.96 4.72
C CYS A 67 -3.27 -15.80 5.20
N ASN A 68 -3.04 -15.34 6.43
CA ASN A 68 -3.66 -14.12 6.94
C ASN A 68 -2.89 -12.86 6.47
N ALA A 69 -3.44 -11.68 6.77
CA ALA A 69 -2.89 -10.40 6.33
C ALA A 69 -1.44 -10.16 6.79
N PHE A 70 -1.13 -10.52 8.03
CA PHE A 70 0.23 -10.36 8.56
C PHE A 70 1.22 -11.33 7.91
N ILE A 71 0.81 -12.56 7.62
CA ILE A 71 1.66 -13.54 6.93
C ILE A 71 2.01 -13.04 5.52
N LEU A 72 1.03 -12.50 4.78
CA LEU A 72 1.25 -11.88 3.47
C LEU A 72 2.23 -10.70 3.57
N PHE A 73 2.00 -9.81 4.53
CA PHE A 73 2.90 -8.68 4.79
C PHE A 73 4.33 -9.13 5.10
N ARG A 74 4.49 -10.15 5.97
CA ARG A 74 5.82 -10.66 6.35
C ARG A 74 6.56 -11.24 5.14
N ILE A 75 5.87 -11.99 4.28
CA ILE A 75 6.46 -12.55 3.06
C ILE A 75 7.00 -11.40 2.21
N GLU A 76 6.20 -10.36 2.00
CA GLU A 76 6.63 -9.20 1.23
C GLU A 76 7.77 -8.44 1.90
N PHE A 77 7.68 -8.20 3.21
CA PHE A 77 8.70 -7.50 3.99
C PHE A 77 10.08 -8.16 3.86
N ILE A 78 10.12 -9.49 3.88
CA ILE A 78 11.34 -10.29 3.67
C ILE A 78 11.76 -10.25 2.20
N ARG A 79 10.82 -10.37 1.24
CA ARG A 79 11.09 -10.32 -0.21
C ARG A 79 11.70 -8.98 -0.63
N GLN A 80 11.22 -7.88 -0.05
CA GLN A 80 11.73 -6.53 -0.27
C GLN A 80 13.11 -6.30 0.39
N ASN A 81 13.65 -7.29 1.11
CA ASN A 81 14.92 -7.20 1.82
C ASN A 81 14.97 -5.99 2.78
N SER A 82 13.82 -5.67 3.39
CA SER A 82 13.66 -4.51 4.29
C SER A 82 14.66 -4.54 5.46
N VAL A 83 15.08 -5.76 5.85
CA VAL A 83 16.27 -6.00 6.65
C VAL A 83 17.24 -6.78 5.77
N PRO A 84 18.41 -6.21 5.43
CA PRO A 84 19.39 -6.89 4.59
C PRO A 84 19.74 -8.27 5.18
N GLN A 85 19.80 -9.30 4.34
CA GLN A 85 20.23 -10.64 4.79
C GLN A 85 21.65 -10.67 5.37
N SER A 86 22.48 -9.67 5.12
CA SER A 86 23.77 -9.52 5.80
C SER A 86 23.61 -9.17 7.28
N VAL A 87 22.53 -8.48 7.64
CA VAL A 87 22.23 -8.02 9.00
C VAL A 87 21.48 -9.10 9.78
N GLU A 88 20.48 -9.74 9.18
CA GLU A 88 19.69 -10.77 9.87
C GLU A 88 19.15 -11.84 8.91
N LYS A 89 19.50 -13.10 9.17
CA LYS A 89 19.00 -14.28 8.41
C LYS A 89 18.01 -15.10 9.23
N ASN A 90 17.92 -14.85 10.53
CA ASN A 90 17.06 -15.62 11.43
C ASN A 90 15.60 -15.22 11.25
N ASN A 91 14.81 -16.16 10.74
CA ASN A 91 13.36 -16.01 10.55
C ASN A 91 12.62 -15.61 11.84
N ARG A 92 13.11 -15.99 13.03
CA ARG A 92 12.51 -15.60 14.31
C ARG A 92 12.64 -14.10 14.55
N ASN A 93 13.82 -13.54 14.30
CA ASN A 93 14.10 -12.12 14.48
C ASN A 93 13.40 -11.29 13.40
N LEU A 94 13.42 -11.73 12.14
CA LEU A 94 12.66 -11.10 11.05
C LEU A 94 11.17 -11.02 11.36
N SER A 95 10.59 -12.08 11.93
CA SER A 95 9.17 -12.07 12.32
C SER A 95 8.88 -11.11 13.46
N ARG A 96 9.81 -10.96 14.43
CA ARG A 96 9.69 -9.97 15.50
C ARG A 96 9.73 -8.55 14.93
N ILE A 97 10.69 -8.24 14.06
CA ILE A 97 10.83 -6.92 13.41
C ILE A 97 9.58 -6.60 12.58
N ALA A 98 9.14 -7.52 11.71
CA ALA A 98 7.92 -7.35 10.92
C ALA A 98 6.69 -7.13 11.82
N GLY A 99 6.60 -7.82 12.96
CA GLY A 99 5.53 -7.61 13.94
C GLY A 99 5.56 -6.22 14.61
N HIS A 100 6.73 -5.61 14.79
CA HIS A 100 6.83 -4.23 15.23
C HIS A 100 6.36 -3.26 14.15
N VAL A 101 6.83 -3.42 12.91
CA VAL A 101 6.42 -2.57 11.77
C VAL A 101 4.91 -2.67 11.54
N TRP A 102 4.36 -3.89 11.48
CA TRP A 102 2.93 -4.11 11.27
C TRP A 102 2.04 -3.41 12.31
N ARG A 103 2.46 -3.41 13.58
CA ARG A 103 1.71 -2.72 14.65
C ARG A 103 1.81 -1.20 14.55
N GLY A 104 2.93 -0.69 14.01
CA GLY A 104 3.11 0.74 13.73
C GLY A 104 2.45 1.24 12.44
N MET A 105 2.01 0.34 11.56
CA MET A 105 1.36 0.72 10.30
C MET A 105 -0.04 1.29 10.53
N ALA A 106 -0.34 2.36 9.79
CA ALA A 106 -1.68 2.93 9.76
C ALA A 106 -2.70 1.95 9.19
N GLU A 107 -3.98 2.12 9.52
CA GLU A 107 -5.02 1.20 9.06
C GLU A 107 -5.15 1.16 7.54
N PHE A 108 -5.04 2.30 6.85
CA PHE A 108 -5.09 2.35 5.39
C PHE A 108 -3.96 1.52 4.74
N GLN A 109 -2.78 1.44 5.38
CA GLN A 109 -1.66 0.63 4.90
C GLN A 109 -1.90 -0.86 5.16
N ARG A 110 -2.62 -1.21 6.23
CA ARG A 110 -2.99 -2.60 6.58
C ARG A 110 -4.19 -3.10 5.76
N HIS A 111 -5.06 -2.20 5.34
CA HIS A 111 -6.28 -2.50 4.59
C HIS A 111 -6.05 -3.39 3.36
N PRO A 112 -5.12 -3.10 2.44
CA PRO A 112 -4.95 -3.95 1.27
C PRO A 112 -4.47 -5.36 1.63
N TRP A 113 -3.70 -5.53 2.70
CA TRP A 113 -3.32 -6.87 3.21
C TRP A 113 -4.51 -7.62 3.80
N LYS A 114 -5.44 -6.92 4.47
CA LYS A 114 -6.70 -7.51 4.94
C LYS A 114 -7.55 -7.99 3.76
N ALA A 115 -7.65 -7.19 2.70
CA ALA A 115 -8.38 -7.56 1.48
C ALA A 115 -7.77 -8.79 0.81
N LEU A 116 -6.44 -8.82 0.63
CA LEU A 116 -5.74 -9.98 0.06
C LEU A 116 -5.92 -11.25 0.91
N ALA A 117 -5.94 -11.12 2.24
CA ALA A 117 -6.15 -12.25 3.14
C ALA A 117 -7.57 -12.83 3.03
N GLU A 118 -8.58 -11.98 2.88
CA GLU A 118 -9.95 -12.45 2.65
C GLU A 118 -10.07 -13.14 1.29
N GLU A 119 -9.42 -12.61 0.26
CA GLU A 119 -9.38 -13.26 -1.05
C GLU A 119 -8.65 -14.61 -1.00
N GLU A 120 -7.54 -14.70 -0.26
CA GLU A 120 -6.84 -15.97 -0.01
C GLU A 120 -7.74 -16.99 0.69
N LYS A 121 -8.46 -16.55 1.71
CA LYS A 121 -9.41 -17.39 2.44
C LYS A 121 -10.53 -17.90 1.53
N ILE A 122 -11.10 -17.03 0.69
CA ILE A 122 -12.13 -17.41 -0.29
C ILE A 122 -11.55 -18.41 -1.31
N ARG A 123 -10.37 -18.13 -1.86
CA ARG A 123 -9.70 -18.99 -2.84
C ARG A 123 -9.37 -20.37 -2.26
N HIS A 124 -8.88 -20.39 -1.02
CA HIS A 124 -8.60 -21.61 -0.29
C HIS A 124 -9.88 -22.41 -0.04
N ALA A 125 -10.97 -21.77 0.41
CA ALA A 125 -12.26 -22.44 0.63
C ALA A 125 -12.83 -23.03 -0.67
N ARG A 126 -12.67 -22.34 -1.81
CA ARG A 126 -13.08 -22.87 -3.12
C ARG A 126 -12.23 -24.07 -3.54
N ARG A 127 -10.93 -24.04 -3.28
CA ARG A 127 -10.00 -25.13 -3.67
C ARG A 127 -10.11 -26.35 -2.75
N TRP A 128 -10.37 -26.13 -1.48
CA TRP A 128 -10.47 -27.16 -0.45
C TRP A 128 -11.76 -26.96 0.38
N PRO A 129 -12.93 -27.32 -0.16
CA PRO A 129 -14.22 -27.13 0.50
C PRO A 129 -14.34 -27.92 1.80
N ASP A 130 -13.74 -29.11 1.86
CA ASP A 130 -13.75 -29.98 3.05
C ASP A 130 -12.64 -29.66 4.05
N TYR A 131 -11.89 -28.56 3.83
CA TYR A 131 -10.81 -28.19 4.73
C TYR A 131 -11.33 -27.83 6.13
N LYS A 132 -10.80 -28.52 7.13
CA LYS A 132 -11.02 -28.20 8.54
C LYS A 132 -9.70 -28.03 9.26
N PHE A 133 -9.56 -26.95 10.02
CA PHE A 133 -8.37 -26.70 10.80
C PHE A 133 -8.21 -27.73 11.93
N GLN A 134 -7.04 -28.39 11.97
CA GLN A 134 -6.62 -29.30 13.02
C GLN A 134 -5.35 -28.71 13.69
N PRO A 135 -5.44 -28.24 14.95
CA PRO A 135 -4.34 -27.60 15.65
C PRO A 135 -3.21 -28.57 16.03
#